data_AF-Q0G0P1-F1
#
_entry.id   AF-Q0G0P1-F1
#
_cell.length_a   1.000
_cell.length_b   1.000
_cell.length_c   1.000
_cell.angle_alpha   90.00
_cell.angle_beta   90.00
_cell.angle_gamma   90.00
#
_symmetry.space_group_name_H-M   'P 1'
#
loop_
_entity.id
_entity.type
_entity.pdbx_description
1 polymer ?
#
loop_
_entity_poly.entity_id
_entity_poly.type
_entity_poly.pdbx_seq_one_letter_code
_entity_poly.pdbx_strand_id
1 'polypeptide(L)'
;MPKRRRQTAALPYRRSSKGRIEVLLVTSRDTGRWVLPKGWPMPGKQLRRAAEIEAYEEAGVVGKTAKKPIGTYDYDKIESRKKRTPCRVHVFPMPVEDLLDEWPEHDQRRREWFAFEEAAKSVDEKDLRSLLSNLDNVLE
;
A
#
# COMPACT_ATOMS: atom_id res chain seq x y z
N MET A 1 1.98 -6.51 -25.46
CA MET A 1 1.45 -6.67 -24.08
C MET A 1 0.34 -5.63 -23.86
N PRO A 2 -0.75 -5.95 -23.16
CA PRO A 2 -1.80 -4.97 -22.88
C PRO A 2 -1.24 -3.79 -22.06
N LYS A 3 -1.66 -2.58 -22.39
CA LYS A 3 -1.25 -1.35 -21.68
C LYS A 3 -1.76 -1.42 -20.24
N ARG A 4 -0.84 -1.51 -19.27
CA ARG A 4 -1.19 -1.52 -17.84
C ARG A 4 -1.64 -0.12 -17.40
N ARG A 5 -2.75 -0.04 -16.67
CA ARG A 5 -3.15 1.20 -16.01
C ARG A 5 -2.24 1.44 -14.81
N ARG A 6 -1.86 2.69 -14.60
CA ARG A 6 -1.02 3.09 -13.48
C ARG A 6 -1.85 3.30 -12.23
N GLN A 7 -1.38 2.79 -11.10
CA GLN A 7 -1.87 3.02 -9.76
C GLN A 7 -0.72 3.41 -8.83
N THR A 8 -1.06 3.86 -7.63
CA THR A 8 -0.11 4.27 -6.60
C THR A 8 -0.49 3.65 -5.27
N ALA A 9 0.49 3.32 -4.46
CA ALA A 9 0.30 2.80 -3.11
C ALA A 9 1.26 3.50 -2.14
N ALA A 10 0.79 3.72 -0.92
CA ALA A 10 1.67 4.00 0.20
C ALA A 10 2.14 2.67 0.81
N LEU A 11 3.36 2.66 1.30
CA LEU A 11 3.86 1.66 2.23
C LEU A 11 4.04 2.34 3.59
N PRO A 12 3.00 2.37 4.43
CA PRO A 12 3.11 2.91 5.77
C PRO A 12 4.02 2.01 6.59
N TYR A 13 5.06 2.58 7.19
CA TYR A 13 5.95 1.82 8.04
C TYR A 13 6.35 2.60 9.29
N ARG A 14 6.74 1.85 10.32
CA ARG A 14 7.37 2.37 11.53
C ARG A 14 8.47 1.42 12.00
N ARG A 15 9.32 1.89 12.91
CA ARG A 15 10.22 1.02 13.66
C ARG A 15 9.60 0.77 15.04
N SER A 16 9.45 -0.50 15.40
CA SER A 16 9.07 -0.90 16.75
C SER A 16 10.11 -0.46 17.79
N SER A 17 9.77 -0.52 19.08
CA SER A 17 10.71 -0.24 20.17
C SER A 17 11.96 -1.13 20.15
N LYS A 18 11.89 -2.30 19.49
CA LYS A 18 13.01 -3.22 19.29
C LYS A 18 13.79 -2.96 17.99
N GLY A 19 13.52 -1.84 17.30
CA GLY A 19 14.18 -1.44 16.06
C GLY A 19 13.71 -2.17 14.80
N ARG A 20 12.77 -3.11 14.91
CA ARG A 20 12.24 -3.90 13.78
C ARG A 20 11.25 -3.08 12.95
N ILE A 21 11.31 -3.24 11.62
CA ILE A 21 10.37 -2.60 10.69
C ILE A 21 9.01 -3.30 10.78
N GLU A 22 7.97 -2.51 11.01
CA GLU A 22 6.57 -2.91 10.92
C GLU A 22 5.90 -2.15 9.77
N VAL A 23 5.00 -2.82 9.06
CA VAL A 23 4.23 -2.29 7.93
C VAL A 23 2.75 -2.35 8.28
N LEU A 24 2.02 -1.28 7.98
CA LEU A 24 0.57 -1.28 8.13
C LEU A 24 -0.08 -1.77 6.83
N LEU A 25 -0.89 -2.83 6.94
CA LEU A 25 -1.75 -3.29 5.85
C LEU A 25 -3.20 -2.97 6.15
N VAL A 26 -4.00 -2.89 5.09
CA VAL A 26 -5.46 -2.78 5.17
C VAL A 26 -6.13 -3.91 4.40
N THR A 27 -7.36 -4.25 4.77
CA THR A 27 -8.15 -5.20 3.99
C THR A 27 -8.71 -4.53 2.72
N SER A 28 -8.73 -5.25 1.61
CA SER A 28 -9.50 -4.85 0.43
C SER A 28 -11.00 -4.94 0.70
N ARG A 29 -11.79 -4.02 0.12
CA ARG A 29 -13.25 -4.01 0.27
C ARG A 29 -13.92 -5.24 -0.35
N ASP A 30 -13.45 -5.67 -1.53
CA ASP A 30 -14.14 -6.69 -2.32
C ASP A 30 -13.90 -8.11 -1.80
N THR A 31 -12.74 -8.38 -1.21
CA THR A 31 -12.30 -9.75 -0.87
C THR A 31 -11.80 -9.91 0.55
N GLY A 32 -11.64 -8.82 1.32
CA GLY A 32 -11.07 -8.86 2.66
C GLY A 32 -9.58 -9.24 2.73
N ARG A 33 -8.87 -9.21 1.60
CA ARG A 33 -7.45 -9.60 1.54
C ARG A 33 -6.56 -8.46 2.00
N TRP A 34 -5.43 -8.76 2.63
CA TRP A 34 -4.47 -7.75 3.04
C TRP A 34 -3.76 -7.12 1.82
N VAL A 35 -3.73 -5.80 1.79
CA VAL A 35 -3.12 -4.99 0.73
C VAL A 35 -2.48 -3.73 1.32
N LEU A 36 -1.60 -3.10 0.54
CA LEU A 36 -1.19 -1.72 0.80
C LEU A 36 -2.35 -0.74 0.50
N PRO A 37 -2.46 0.38 1.25
CA PRO A 37 -3.35 1.47 0.89
C PRO A 37 -3.01 2.00 -0.50
N LYS A 38 -3.97 1.98 -1.43
CA LYS A 38 -3.68 2.20 -2.85
C LYS A 38 -4.89 2.69 -3.64
N GLY A 39 -4.60 3.48 -4.66
CA GLY A 39 -5.63 3.88 -5.60
C GLY A 39 -5.13 4.50 -6.89
N TRP A 40 -5.96 5.36 -7.47
CA TRP A 40 -5.75 5.88 -8.81
C TRP A 40 -4.95 7.19 -8.79
N PRO A 41 -4.17 7.48 -9.85
CA PRO A 41 -3.61 8.81 -10.03
C PRO A 41 -4.72 9.87 -10.04
N MET A 42 -4.53 10.93 -9.26
CA MET A 42 -5.50 12.03 -9.14
C MET A 42 -5.10 13.20 -10.04
N PRO A 43 -6.05 13.88 -10.71
CA PRO A 43 -5.76 15.06 -11.54
C PRO A 43 -4.99 16.13 -10.76
N GLY A 44 -3.94 16.68 -11.37
CA GLY A 44 -3.12 17.73 -10.76
C GLY A 44 -2.24 17.28 -9.58
N LYS A 45 -2.22 15.99 -9.22
CA LYS A 45 -1.39 15.48 -8.12
C LYS A 45 -0.27 14.56 -8.61
N GLN A 46 0.89 14.67 -7.97
CA GLN A 46 1.97 13.70 -8.11
C GLN A 46 1.51 12.34 -7.56
N LEU A 47 1.99 11.22 -8.13
CA LEU A 47 1.61 9.87 -7.69
C LEU A 47 1.81 9.66 -6.18
N ARG A 48 2.94 10.11 -5.65
CA ARG A 48 3.25 10.03 -4.22
C ARG A 48 2.23 10.76 -3.34
N ARG A 49 1.67 11.89 -3.83
CA ARG A 49 0.64 12.65 -3.11
C ARG A 49 -0.71 11.95 -3.15
N ALA A 50 -1.02 11.28 -4.26
CA ALA A 50 -2.18 10.40 -4.30
C ALA A 50 -1.98 9.22 -3.32
N ALA A 51 -0.79 8.61 -3.23
CA ALA A 51 -0.51 7.58 -2.22
C ALA A 51 -0.71 8.06 -0.77
N GLU A 52 -0.27 9.27 -0.43
CA GLU A 52 -0.52 9.87 0.90
C GLU A 52 -2.02 10.01 1.20
N ILE A 53 -2.82 10.43 0.21
CA ILE A 53 -4.27 10.58 0.37
C ILE A 53 -4.93 9.20 0.56
N GLU A 54 -4.56 8.21 -0.25
CA GLU A 54 -5.07 6.84 -0.10
C GLU A 54 -4.70 6.24 1.26
N ALA A 55 -3.49 6.52 1.77
CA ALA A 55 -3.08 6.08 3.11
C ALA A 55 -3.95 6.70 4.21
N TYR A 56 -4.29 7.98 4.08
CA TYR A 56 -5.20 8.66 4.98
C TYR A 56 -6.63 8.10 4.88
N GLU A 57 -7.18 8.02 3.67
CA GLU A 57 -8.57 7.61 3.44
C GLU A 57 -8.81 6.14 3.78
N GLU A 58 -7.91 5.25 3.36
CA GLU A 58 -8.09 3.80 3.51
C GLU A 58 -7.58 3.29 4.88
N ALA A 59 -6.60 3.96 5.48
CA ALA A 59 -5.90 3.44 6.67
C ALA A 59 -5.79 4.43 7.84
N GLY A 60 -6.25 5.69 7.70
CA GLY A 60 -6.10 6.72 8.73
C GLY A 60 -4.64 7.09 9.01
N VAL A 61 -3.73 6.84 8.07
CA VAL A 61 -2.31 7.11 8.24
C VAL A 61 -2.00 8.56 7.86
N VAL A 62 -1.29 9.25 8.74
CA VAL A 62 -0.71 10.56 8.49
C VAL A 62 0.81 10.43 8.38
N GLY A 63 1.38 11.08 7.38
CA GLY A 63 2.82 11.11 7.14
C GLY A 63 3.16 11.68 5.77
N LYS A 64 4.43 11.56 5.38
CA LYS A 64 4.92 12.01 4.07
C LYS A 64 5.65 10.89 3.35
N THR A 65 5.28 10.68 2.09
CA THR A 65 5.95 9.71 1.23
C THR A 65 7.31 10.24 0.77
N ALA A 66 8.25 9.32 0.54
CA ALA A 66 9.47 9.65 -0.20
C ALA A 66 9.15 10.09 -1.63
N LYS A 67 10.08 10.83 -2.26
CA LYS A 67 9.89 11.33 -3.64
C LYS A 67 9.91 10.19 -4.68
N LYS A 68 10.67 9.13 -4.43
CA LYS A 68 10.84 7.99 -5.34
C LYS A 68 10.08 6.77 -4.81
N PRO A 69 9.44 5.98 -5.69
CA PRO A 69 8.92 4.69 -5.29
C PRO A 69 10.07 3.72 -5.02
N ILE A 70 9.85 2.79 -4.08
CA ILE A 70 10.80 1.71 -3.76
C ILE A 70 10.63 0.49 -4.68
N GLY A 71 9.52 0.42 -5.40
CA GLY A 71 9.25 -0.66 -6.31
C GLY A 71 7.90 -0.52 -7.00
N THR A 72 7.59 -1.51 -7.82
CA THR A 72 6.29 -1.67 -8.44
C THR A 72 5.85 -3.13 -8.38
N TYR A 73 4.55 -3.35 -8.34
CA TYR A 73 3.98 -4.68 -8.57
C TYR A 73 2.83 -4.61 -9.56
N ASP A 74 2.63 -5.69 -10.30
CA ASP A 74 1.56 -5.82 -11.28
C ASP A 74 0.44 -6.72 -10.71
N TYR A 75 -0.81 -6.37 -10.99
CA TYR A 75 -1.95 -7.23 -10.68
C TYR A 75 -3.09 -6.99 -11.67
N ASP A 76 -4.02 -7.93 -11.78
CA ASP A 76 -5.25 -7.75 -12.55
C ASP A 76 -6.38 -7.31 -11.62
N LYS A 77 -6.83 -6.05 -11.77
CA LYS A 77 -8.04 -5.60 -11.07
C LYS A 77 -9.26 -6.28 -11.69
N ILE A 78 -9.90 -7.15 -10.93
CA ILE A 78 -11.13 -7.83 -11.33
C ILE A 78 -12.28 -6.87 -11.05
N GLU A 79 -12.91 -6.37 -12.12
CA GLU A 79 -14.10 -5.49 -12.02
C GLU A 79 -15.40 -6.27 -12.22
N SER A 80 -15.34 -7.38 -12.96
CA SER A 80 -16.42 -8.36 -13.10
C SER A 80 -15.88 -9.67 -13.70
N ARG A 81 -16.73 -10.70 -13.81
CA ARG A 81 -16.36 -11.97 -14.47
C ARG A 81 -15.79 -11.78 -15.89
N LYS A 82 -16.19 -10.72 -16.60
CA LYS A 82 -15.79 -10.45 -17.98
C LYS A 82 -14.77 -9.32 -18.12
N LYS A 83 -14.47 -8.59 -17.04
CA LYS A 83 -13.63 -7.39 -17.10
C LYS A 83 -12.48 -7.47 -16.09
N ARG A 84 -11.27 -7.55 -16.65
CA ARG A 84 -10.01 -7.47 -15.92
C ARG A 84 -9.23 -6.29 -16.45
N THR A 85 -8.71 -5.49 -15.53
CA THR A 85 -7.93 -4.30 -15.86
C THR A 85 -6.50 -4.52 -15.35
N PRO A 86 -5.53 -4.79 -16.23
CA PRO A 86 -4.13 -4.93 -15.84
C PRO A 86 -3.63 -3.62 -15.23
N CYS A 87 -3.13 -3.69 -14.01
CA CYS A 87 -2.63 -2.54 -13.26
C CYS A 87 -1.15 -2.72 -12.93
N ARG A 88 -0.43 -1.59 -12.88
CA ARG A 88 0.91 -1.46 -12.30
C ARG A 88 0.84 -0.46 -11.17
N VAL A 89 1.21 -0.89 -9.98
CA VAL A 89 1.16 -0.08 -8.76
C VAL A 89 2.57 0.40 -8.44
N HIS A 90 2.76 1.71 -8.24
CA HIS A 90 4.00 2.28 -7.73
C HIS A 90 3.92 2.41 -6.21
N VAL A 91 4.89 1.82 -5.50
CA VAL A 91 4.89 1.77 -4.04
C VAL A 91 5.83 2.82 -3.47
N PHE A 92 5.30 3.75 -2.68
CA PHE A 92 6.07 4.82 -2.05
C PHE A 92 6.20 4.56 -0.55
N PRO A 93 7.42 4.53 0.01
CA PRO A 93 7.61 4.36 1.44
C PRO A 93 7.12 5.61 2.17
N MET A 94 6.44 5.41 3.29
CA MET A 94 5.81 6.45 4.08
C MET A 94 6.04 6.16 5.58
N PRO A 95 7.01 6.83 6.22
CA PRO A 95 7.12 6.82 7.67
C PRO A 95 5.80 7.32 8.26
N VAL A 96 5.24 6.56 9.20
CA VAL A 96 4.01 6.96 9.89
C VAL A 96 4.37 7.98 10.96
N GLU A 97 3.78 9.17 10.84
CA GLU A 97 3.90 10.26 11.81
C GLU A 97 2.77 10.19 12.84
N ASP A 98 1.56 9.86 12.38
CA ASP A 98 0.38 9.68 13.24
C ASP A 98 -0.59 8.66 12.63
N LEU A 99 -1.43 8.07 13.47
CA LEU A 99 -2.40 7.04 13.10
C LEU A 99 -3.74 7.34 13.78
N LEU A 100 -4.71 7.82 12.99
CA LEU A 100 -5.99 8.32 13.50
C LEU A 100 -6.92 7.19 13.94
N ASP A 101 -7.64 7.37 15.04
CA ASP A 101 -8.63 6.40 15.53
C ASP A 101 -9.91 6.37 14.68
N GLU A 102 -10.32 7.51 14.15
CA GLU A 102 -11.43 7.64 13.19
C GLU A 102 -10.89 8.18 11.85
N TRP A 103 -11.26 7.54 10.74
CA TRP A 103 -10.81 7.90 9.40
C TRP A 103 -11.87 7.57 8.33
N PRO A 104 -11.75 8.08 7.10
CA PRO A 104 -12.85 8.04 6.11
C PRO A 104 -13.40 6.63 5.80
N GLU A 105 -12.55 5.61 5.68
CA GLU A 105 -12.98 4.24 5.38
C GLU A 105 -12.91 3.28 6.60
N HIS A 106 -12.93 3.79 7.84
CA HIS A 106 -12.73 2.96 9.04
C HIS A 106 -13.80 1.86 9.23
N ASP A 107 -15.04 2.12 8.84
CA ASP A 107 -16.12 1.12 8.86
C ASP A 107 -16.06 0.11 7.69
N GLN A 108 -15.23 0.37 6.69
CA GLN A 108 -15.12 -0.46 5.48
C GLN A 108 -13.86 -1.34 5.47
N ARG A 109 -12.88 -1.04 6.33
CA ARG A 109 -11.58 -1.69 6.32
C ARG A 109 -11.07 -1.99 7.70
N ARG A 110 -10.43 -3.15 7.82
CA ARG A 110 -9.54 -3.45 8.93
C ARG A 110 -8.13 -3.01 8.57
N ARG A 111 -7.39 -2.49 9.55
CA ARG A 111 -5.96 -2.19 9.44
C ARG A 111 -5.20 -2.89 10.56
N GLU A 112 -4.00 -3.36 10.26
CA GLU A 112 -3.17 -4.05 11.24
C GLU A 112 -1.69 -3.86 10.94
N TRP A 113 -0.88 -3.78 12.00
CA TRP A 113 0.57 -3.72 11.91
C TRP A 113 1.14 -5.13 11.83
N PHE A 114 2.02 -5.35 10.87
CA PHE A 114 2.72 -6.61 10.66
C PHE A 114 4.22 -6.39 10.74
N ALA A 115 4.97 -7.36 11.26
CA ALA A 115 6.39 -7.45 10.93
C ALA A 115 6.53 -7.58 9.40
N PHE A 116 7.55 -6.98 8.79
CA PHE A 116 7.63 -6.94 7.32
C PHE A 116 7.65 -8.34 6.67
N GLU A 117 8.25 -9.32 7.35
CA GLU A 117 8.30 -10.72 6.92
C GLU A 117 6.91 -11.38 6.97
N GLU A 118 6.07 -10.99 7.92
CA GLU A 118 4.68 -11.43 8.02
C GLU A 118 3.80 -10.72 6.99
N ALA A 119 4.00 -9.41 6.79
CA ALA A 119 3.34 -8.64 5.75
C ALA A 119 3.55 -9.27 4.37
N ALA A 120 4.79 -9.69 4.07
CA ALA A 120 5.12 -10.41 2.84
C ALA A 120 4.34 -11.72 2.69
N LYS A 121 4.09 -12.44 3.78
CA LYS A 121 3.31 -13.69 3.77
C LYS A 121 1.81 -13.44 3.59
N SER A 122 1.30 -12.33 4.11
CA SER A 122 -0.11 -11.95 4.12
C SER A 122 -0.66 -11.41 2.80
N VAL A 123 0.20 -10.98 1.87
CA VAL A 123 -0.20 -10.45 0.56
C VAL A 123 -0.15 -11.53 -0.54
N ASP A 124 -1.03 -11.41 -1.54
CA ASP A 124 -1.15 -12.40 -2.61
C ASP A 124 -0.21 -12.15 -3.79
N GLU A 125 0.08 -10.88 -4.09
CA GLU A 125 0.88 -10.51 -5.25
C GLU A 125 2.36 -10.87 -5.03
N LYS A 126 2.90 -11.76 -5.88
CA LYS A 126 4.30 -12.25 -5.77
C LYS A 126 5.35 -11.13 -5.80
N ASP A 127 5.14 -10.12 -6.63
CA ASP A 127 6.05 -8.97 -6.73
C ASP A 127 5.98 -8.10 -5.48
N LEU A 128 4.78 -7.91 -4.91
CA LEU A 128 4.61 -7.17 -3.65
C LEU A 128 5.23 -7.95 -2.49
N ARG A 129 5.01 -9.26 -2.42
CA ARG A 129 5.67 -10.15 -1.45
C ARG A 129 7.19 -10.02 -1.53
N SER A 130 7.76 -10.08 -2.73
CA SER A 130 9.21 -9.91 -2.94
C SER A 130 9.69 -8.55 -2.49
N LEU A 131 8.93 -7.48 -2.76
CA LEU A 131 9.26 -6.13 -2.30
C LEU A 131 9.24 -6.03 -0.77
N LEU A 132 8.20 -6.58 -0.13
CA LEU A 132 8.05 -6.56 1.33
C LEU A 132 9.16 -7.36 2.02
N SER A 133 9.52 -8.54 1.50
CA SER A 133 10.57 -9.39 2.08
C SER A 133 11.97 -8.78 2.10
N ASN A 134 12.21 -7.68 1.38
CA ASN A 134 13.53 -7.03 1.30
C ASN A 134 13.50 -5.58 1.83
N LEU A 135 12.50 -5.23 2.66
CA LEU A 135 12.35 -3.84 3.14
C LEU A 135 13.48 -3.37 4.03
N ASP A 136 14.08 -4.27 4.80
CA ASP A 136 15.26 -4.01 5.62
C ASP A 136 16.40 -3.39 4.79
N ASN A 137 16.68 -3.93 3.60
CA ASN A 137 17.72 -3.44 2.70
C ASN A 137 17.35 -2.14 1.96
N VAL A 138 16.05 -1.81 1.91
CA VAL A 138 15.51 -0.70 1.09
C VAL A 138 15.19 0.54 1.93
N LEU A 139 14.97 0.37 3.23
CA LEU A 139 14.60 1.43 4.18
C LEU A 139 15.71 1.76 5.21
N GLU A 140 16.96 1.40 4.88
CA GLU A 140 18.16 1.89 5.56
C GLU A 140 18.40 3.39 5.35
#